data_AF-A0A946F9X3-F1
#
_entry.id   AF-A0A946F9X3-F1
#
_cell.length_a   1.000
_cell.length_b   1.000
_cell.length_c   1.000
_cell.angle_alpha   90.00
_cell.angle_beta   90.00
_cell.angle_gamma   90.00
#
_symmetry.space_group_name_H-M   'P 1'
#
loop_
_entity.id
_entity.type
_entity.pdbx_description
1 polymer ?
#
loop_
_entity_poly.entity_id
_entity_poly.type
_entity_poly.pdbx_seq_one_letter_code
_entity_poly.pdbx_strand_id
1 'polypeptide(L)'
;MSAVSNEIDYPALWRRWEFPTWGVIVVIYGLWIALTLGHATLPFWFIIPAGALLLCWHGHLQHEVLHGHPTRIRWFNELLVFPALGMWFPYGVYRDSHLAHHADCHLTCPIDDPESYYVTPGQWSRMGAFRKMLLRFNNTVLGRLLIGPALATWPLYGGAVIKLASGNRRDLKSWILHIMGGALVIAWLVGVAGFPLWVYAICVYFGVSLIMLRSYAEHRPAIEVGHRICVNIAEAPIALLFLNNNLHAVHHSIPGMAWYALPAIFKANRETFLADNGGFLWNGYRDVFRRHFLTPKDEPVHPLYEEMATAKTLGVVVPAA
;
A
#
# COMPACT_ATOMS: atom_id res chain seq x y z
N MET A 1 11.03 19.77 3.43
CA MET A 1 11.53 18.95 4.55
C MET A 1 12.95 19.40 4.88
N SER A 2 13.30 19.45 6.17
CA SER A 2 14.66 19.80 6.59
C SER A 2 15.69 18.74 6.12
N ALA A 3 16.97 19.11 5.99
CA ALA A 3 18.00 18.18 5.51
C ALA A 3 18.25 17.06 6.54
N VAL A 4 17.65 15.90 6.30
CA VAL A 4 17.78 14.69 7.14
C VAL A 4 19.11 13.99 6.83
N SER A 5 19.83 13.57 7.87
CA SER A 5 21.02 12.74 7.70
C SER A 5 20.64 11.34 7.21
N ASN A 6 21.17 10.95 6.05
CA ASN A 6 20.88 9.64 5.42
C ASN A 6 22.00 8.61 5.64
N GLU A 7 23.02 8.96 6.45
CA GLU A 7 24.12 8.06 6.79
C GLU A 7 23.72 7.14 7.95
N ILE A 8 23.76 5.82 7.72
CA ILE A 8 23.57 4.81 8.75
C ILE A 8 24.67 3.76 8.64
N ASP A 9 25.23 3.36 9.78
CA ASP A 9 26.14 2.22 9.95
C ASP A 9 25.41 0.87 9.87
N TYR A 10 25.30 0.32 8.66
CA TYR A 10 25.14 -1.13 8.45
C TYR A 10 26.39 -1.66 7.76
N PRO A 11 26.74 -2.97 7.89
CA PRO A 11 27.84 -3.54 7.15
C PRO A 11 27.69 -3.24 5.65
N ALA A 12 28.69 -2.58 5.05
CA ALA A 12 28.59 -2.04 3.69
C ALA A 12 28.18 -3.10 2.65
N LEU A 13 28.56 -4.37 2.87
CA LEU A 13 28.19 -5.49 2.00
C LEU A 13 26.70 -5.87 2.10
N TRP A 14 26.08 -5.81 3.27
CA TRP A 14 24.65 -6.13 3.44
C TRP A 14 23.75 -5.15 2.70
N ARG A 15 24.08 -3.85 2.76
CA ARG A 15 23.38 -2.80 1.99
C ARG A 15 23.73 -2.87 0.51
N ARG A 16 25.01 -3.03 0.17
CA ARG A 16 25.48 -3.03 -1.23
C ARG A 16 24.81 -4.10 -2.09
N TRP A 17 24.48 -5.24 -1.49
CA TRP A 17 23.92 -6.38 -2.20
C TRP A 17 22.45 -6.68 -1.88
N GLU A 18 21.79 -5.84 -1.06
CA GLU A 18 20.36 -5.96 -0.76
C GLU A 18 19.94 -7.34 -0.22
N PHE A 19 20.83 -8.00 0.54
CA PHE A 19 20.59 -9.33 1.08
C PHE A 19 19.28 -9.47 1.88
N PRO A 20 18.85 -8.48 2.68
CA PRO A 20 17.56 -8.57 3.37
C PRO A 20 16.39 -8.71 2.39
N THR A 21 16.36 -7.92 1.32
CA THR A 21 15.30 -7.96 0.31
C THR A 21 15.33 -9.27 -0.49
N TRP A 22 16.52 -9.76 -0.84
CA TRP A 22 16.67 -11.10 -1.43
C TRP A 22 16.15 -12.21 -0.50
N GLY A 23 16.45 -12.13 0.80
CA GLY A 23 15.94 -13.05 1.81
C GLY A 23 14.41 -13.03 1.87
N VAL A 24 13.79 -11.85 1.88
CA VAL A 24 12.33 -11.68 1.84
C VAL A 24 11.73 -12.33 0.59
N ILE A 25 12.31 -12.10 -0.59
CA ILE A 25 11.86 -12.72 -1.85
C ILE A 25 11.87 -14.25 -1.73
N VAL A 26 13.00 -14.83 -1.32
CA VAL A 26 13.16 -16.28 -1.19
C VAL A 26 12.17 -16.87 -0.18
N VAL A 27 12.01 -16.22 0.97
CA VAL A 27 11.09 -16.68 2.02
C VAL A 27 9.64 -16.60 1.55
N ILE A 28 9.22 -15.51 0.90
CA ILE A 28 7.85 -15.36 0.40
C ILE A 28 7.52 -16.46 -0.61
N TYR A 29 8.36 -16.65 -1.63
CA TYR A 29 8.11 -17.67 -2.65
C TYR A 29 8.22 -19.09 -2.08
N GLY A 30 9.19 -19.35 -1.20
CA GLY A 30 9.34 -20.64 -0.52
C GLY A 30 8.14 -20.99 0.34
N LEU A 31 7.64 -20.05 1.15
CA LEU A 31 6.43 -20.23 1.96
C LEU A 31 5.19 -20.40 1.09
N TRP A 32 5.10 -19.71 -0.06
CA TRP A 32 3.95 -19.82 -0.96
C TRP A 32 3.89 -21.19 -1.62
N ILE A 33 5.04 -21.69 -2.09
CA ILE A 33 5.17 -23.04 -2.64
C ILE A 33 4.85 -24.07 -1.55
N ALA A 34 5.42 -23.93 -0.36
CA ALA A 34 5.18 -24.86 0.75
C ALA A 34 3.71 -24.87 1.19
N LEU A 35 3.07 -23.70 1.32
CA LEU A 35 1.67 -23.58 1.71
C LEU A 35 0.75 -24.18 0.64
N THR A 36 1.04 -23.94 -0.65
CA THR A 36 0.19 -24.44 -1.74
C THR A 36 0.33 -25.95 -1.95
N LEU A 37 1.54 -26.50 -1.91
CA LEU A 37 1.78 -27.94 -2.02
C LEU A 37 1.33 -28.71 -0.76
N GLY A 38 1.53 -28.12 0.42
CA GLY A 38 1.18 -28.73 1.72
C GLY A 38 -0.26 -28.52 2.15
N HIS A 39 -1.10 -27.84 1.36
CA HIS A 39 -2.43 -27.43 1.80
C HIS A 39 -3.33 -28.59 2.24
N ALA A 40 -3.20 -29.77 1.62
CA ALA A 40 -4.04 -30.93 1.91
C ALA A 40 -3.83 -31.49 3.34
N THR A 41 -2.69 -31.21 3.98
CA THR A 41 -2.38 -31.66 5.36
C THR A 41 -2.70 -30.58 6.41
N LEU A 42 -3.13 -29.40 5.99
CA LEU A 42 -3.37 -28.26 6.84
C LEU A 42 -4.87 -27.91 6.88
N PRO A 43 -5.41 -27.48 8.02
CA PRO A 43 -6.80 -27.06 8.08
C PRO A 43 -6.99 -25.67 7.48
N PHE A 44 -8.17 -25.39 6.92
CA PHE A 44 -8.47 -24.09 6.29
C PHE A 44 -8.33 -22.89 7.21
N TRP A 45 -8.60 -23.05 8.51
CA TRP A 45 -8.44 -21.98 9.50
C TRP A 45 -6.97 -21.55 9.68
N PHE A 46 -6.00 -22.39 9.29
CA PHE A 46 -4.59 -22.03 9.24
C PHE A 46 -4.20 -21.49 7.85
N ILE A 47 -4.62 -22.18 6.78
CA ILE A 47 -4.27 -21.84 5.40
C ILE A 47 -4.71 -20.42 5.05
N ILE A 48 -5.93 -20.03 5.41
CA ILE A 48 -6.49 -18.74 5.02
C ILE A 48 -5.71 -17.58 5.66
N PRO A 49 -5.51 -17.52 7.00
CA PRO A 49 -4.68 -16.47 7.61
C PRO A 49 -3.23 -16.49 7.15
N ALA A 50 -2.60 -17.68 7.03
CA ALA A 50 -1.21 -17.79 6.58
C ALA A 50 -1.06 -17.29 5.14
N GLY A 51 -1.98 -17.68 4.25
CA GLY A 51 -2.03 -17.20 2.87
C GLY A 51 -2.28 -15.70 2.79
N ALA A 52 -3.21 -15.16 3.59
CA ALA A 52 -3.47 -13.72 3.63
C ALA A 52 -2.25 -12.92 4.09
N LEU A 53 -1.58 -13.35 5.17
CA LEU A 53 -0.33 -12.72 5.65
C LEU A 53 0.77 -12.78 4.59
N LEU A 54 0.93 -13.92 3.94
CA LEU A 54 1.94 -14.11 2.90
C LEU A 54 1.69 -13.23 1.67
N LEU A 55 0.44 -13.14 1.21
CA LEU A 55 0.07 -12.30 0.07
C LEU A 55 0.12 -10.81 0.42
N CYS A 56 -0.18 -10.45 1.67
CA CYS A 56 0.07 -9.11 2.19
C CYS A 56 1.58 -8.79 2.13
N TRP A 57 2.44 -9.70 2.60
CA TRP A 57 3.88 -9.50 2.58
C TRP A 57 4.42 -9.38 1.16
N HIS A 58 3.91 -10.19 0.22
CA HIS A 58 4.22 -10.07 -1.20
C HIS A 58 3.80 -8.70 -1.78
N GLY A 59 2.64 -8.16 -1.38
CA GLY A 59 2.25 -6.80 -1.79
C GLY A 59 3.21 -5.72 -1.29
N HIS A 60 3.75 -5.87 -0.08
CA HIS A 60 4.78 -4.98 0.45
C HIS A 60 6.13 -5.16 -0.25
N LEU A 61 6.47 -6.37 -0.67
CA LEU A 61 7.61 -6.61 -1.54
C LEU A 61 7.41 -5.94 -2.92
N GLN A 62 6.21 -5.98 -3.48
CA GLN A 62 5.90 -5.25 -4.73
C GLN A 62 6.09 -3.74 -4.54
N HIS A 63 5.69 -3.19 -3.39
CA HIS A 63 5.94 -1.80 -3.02
C HIS A 63 7.45 -1.48 -2.91
N GLU A 64 8.24 -2.37 -2.33
CA GLU A 64 9.69 -2.20 -2.27
C GLU A 64 10.35 -2.25 -3.65
N VAL A 65 9.86 -3.13 -4.53
CA VAL A 65 10.37 -3.31 -5.90
C VAL A 65 10.07 -2.12 -6.80
N LEU A 66 8.93 -1.45 -6.64
CA LEU A 66 8.62 -0.23 -7.39
C LEU A 66 9.54 0.95 -7.02
N HIS A 67 10.14 0.93 -5.83
CA HIS A 67 11.14 1.91 -5.38
C HIS A 67 12.57 1.56 -5.79
N GLY A 68 12.75 0.48 -6.56
CA GLY A 68 14.03 0.17 -7.21
C GLY A 68 14.89 -0.84 -6.49
N HIS A 69 14.35 -1.63 -5.56
CA HIS A 69 15.07 -2.73 -4.91
C HIS A 69 14.71 -4.10 -5.52
N PRO A 70 15.56 -5.14 -5.40
CA PRO A 70 16.89 -5.15 -4.77
C PRO A 70 18.04 -4.78 -5.72
N THR A 71 17.77 -4.45 -6.99
CA THR A 71 18.84 -4.11 -7.94
C THR A 71 18.60 -2.77 -8.62
N ARG A 72 19.64 -2.15 -9.16
CA ARG A 72 19.48 -0.92 -9.97
C ARG A 72 18.78 -1.15 -11.32
N ILE A 73 18.50 -2.41 -11.67
CA ILE A 73 17.95 -2.82 -12.95
C ILE A 73 16.45 -3.04 -12.80
N ARG A 74 15.67 -2.04 -13.16
CA ARG A 74 14.21 -2.03 -12.98
C ARG A 74 13.51 -3.26 -13.56
N TRP A 75 13.74 -3.60 -14.83
CA TRP A 75 13.04 -4.72 -15.46
C TRP A 75 13.31 -6.05 -14.75
N PHE A 76 14.50 -6.21 -14.18
CA PHE A 76 14.87 -7.40 -13.44
C PHE A 76 14.15 -7.44 -12.10
N ASN A 77 14.05 -6.33 -11.37
CA ASN A 77 13.24 -6.28 -10.15
C ASN A 77 11.76 -6.57 -10.46
N GLU A 78 11.21 -5.99 -11.53
CA GLU A 78 9.82 -6.24 -11.94
C GLU A 78 9.59 -7.72 -12.27
N LEU A 79 10.59 -8.41 -12.84
CA LEU A 79 10.55 -9.85 -13.07
C LEU A 79 10.46 -10.65 -11.76
N LEU A 80 11.13 -10.20 -10.70
CA LEU A 80 11.13 -10.88 -9.39
C LEU A 80 9.76 -10.89 -8.72
N VAL A 81 8.85 -9.98 -9.10
CA VAL A 81 7.47 -9.91 -8.59
C VAL A 81 6.41 -10.08 -9.69
N PHE A 82 6.86 -10.49 -10.88
CA PHE A 82 6.00 -10.71 -12.04
C PHE A 82 4.95 -11.80 -11.81
N PRO A 83 5.25 -12.92 -11.11
CA PRO A 83 4.21 -13.82 -10.62
C PRO A 83 3.33 -13.03 -9.67
N ALA A 84 2.22 -12.51 -10.18
CA ALA A 84 1.29 -11.67 -9.44
C ALA A 84 0.52 -12.53 -8.43
N LEU A 85 1.17 -12.99 -7.36
CA LEU A 85 0.60 -13.95 -6.41
C LEU A 85 -0.74 -13.46 -5.85
N GLY A 86 -0.84 -12.17 -5.54
CA GLY A 86 -2.08 -11.55 -5.09
C GLY A 86 -3.14 -11.38 -6.19
N MET A 87 -2.78 -11.44 -7.47
CA MET A 87 -3.66 -11.33 -8.66
C MET A 87 -4.59 -10.10 -8.69
N TRP A 88 -4.35 -9.11 -7.83
CA TRP A 88 -5.35 -8.11 -7.48
C TRP A 88 -5.17 -6.76 -8.18
N PHE A 89 -3.94 -6.29 -8.33
CA PHE A 89 -3.63 -5.04 -9.03
C PHE A 89 -2.56 -5.29 -10.10
N PRO A 90 -2.74 -4.79 -11.33
CA PRO A 90 -1.67 -4.79 -12.32
C PRO A 90 -0.48 -3.99 -11.81
N TYR A 91 0.67 -4.66 -11.63
CA TYR A 91 1.85 -4.07 -11.00
C TYR A 91 2.26 -2.72 -11.62
N GLY A 92 2.26 -2.60 -12.96
CA GLY A 92 2.62 -1.34 -13.62
C GLY A 92 1.63 -0.19 -13.36
N VAL A 93 0.33 -0.50 -13.23
CA VAL A 93 -0.69 0.50 -12.87
C VAL A 93 -0.53 0.92 -11.41
N TYR A 94 -0.32 -0.06 -10.52
CA TYR A 94 -0.05 0.20 -9.11
C TYR A 94 1.19 1.07 -8.93
N ARG A 95 2.31 0.72 -9.58
CA ARG A 95 3.56 1.49 -9.58
C ARG A 95 3.34 2.93 -10.02
N ASP A 96 2.72 3.14 -11.18
CA ASP A 96 2.57 4.50 -11.73
C ASP A 96 1.62 5.34 -10.86
N SER A 97 0.58 4.72 -10.28
CA SER A 97 -0.32 5.34 -9.31
C SER A 97 0.41 5.72 -8.03
N HIS A 98 1.18 4.79 -7.47
CA HIS A 98 1.88 5.00 -6.22
C HIS A 98 2.99 6.04 -6.35
N LEU A 99 3.75 6.04 -7.45
CA LEU A 99 4.75 7.07 -7.70
C LEU A 99 4.12 8.47 -7.85
N ALA A 100 2.89 8.57 -8.37
CA ALA A 100 2.16 9.84 -8.39
C ALA A 100 1.66 10.26 -6.99
N HIS A 101 1.37 9.28 -6.12
CA HIS A 101 0.98 9.50 -4.72
C HIS A 101 2.12 10.10 -3.87
N HIS A 102 3.39 9.82 -4.20
CA HIS A 102 4.58 10.45 -3.59
C HIS A 102 4.69 11.97 -3.86
N ALA A 103 3.78 12.57 -4.63
CA ALA A 103 3.66 14.02 -4.70
C ALA A 103 2.96 14.55 -3.43
N ASP A 104 3.74 14.75 -2.36
CA ASP A 104 3.24 15.07 -1.01
C ASP A 104 2.22 16.23 -0.97
N CYS A 105 2.39 17.23 -1.83
CA CYS A 105 1.49 18.38 -1.93
C CYS A 105 0.05 18.01 -2.30
N HIS A 106 -0.15 16.86 -2.94
CA HIS A 106 -1.46 16.36 -3.34
C HIS A 106 -2.07 15.36 -2.35
N LEU A 107 -1.31 14.87 -1.36
CA LEU A 107 -1.81 13.87 -0.42
C LEU A 107 -3.15 14.25 0.18
N THR A 108 -4.00 13.24 0.32
CA THR A 108 -5.41 13.30 0.74
C THR A 108 -6.37 14.00 -0.23
N CYS A 109 -5.88 14.70 -1.26
CA CYS A 109 -6.74 15.33 -2.26
C CYS A 109 -7.58 14.27 -3.01
N PRO A 110 -8.92 14.32 -2.96
CA PRO A 110 -9.79 13.33 -3.61
C PRO A 110 -9.75 13.37 -5.16
N ILE A 111 -9.01 14.30 -5.75
CA ILE A 111 -8.88 14.48 -7.20
C ILE A 111 -7.46 14.15 -7.69
N ASP A 112 -6.45 14.67 -6.99
CA ASP A 112 -5.06 14.60 -7.45
C ASP A 112 -4.28 13.44 -6.82
N ASP A 113 -4.64 12.99 -5.61
CA ASP A 113 -4.01 11.84 -4.96
C ASP A 113 -4.76 10.55 -5.34
N PRO A 114 -4.12 9.64 -6.09
CA PRO A 114 -4.77 8.43 -6.59
C PRO A 114 -5.02 7.38 -5.48
N GLU A 115 -4.42 7.53 -4.30
CA GLU A 115 -4.65 6.66 -3.14
C GLU A 115 -5.55 7.31 -2.08
N SER A 116 -6.07 8.52 -2.36
CA SER A 116 -7.01 9.19 -1.45
C SER A 116 -8.31 8.39 -1.32
N TYR A 117 -8.71 8.16 -0.08
CA TYR A 117 -10.01 7.57 0.25
C TYR A 117 -11.08 8.63 0.56
N TYR A 118 -10.76 9.92 0.39
CA TYR A 118 -11.71 11.00 0.55
C TYR A 118 -12.55 11.22 -0.71
N VAL A 119 -13.66 11.93 -0.56
CA VAL A 119 -14.47 12.44 -1.66
C VAL A 119 -14.66 13.94 -1.53
N THR A 120 -14.94 14.60 -2.65
CA THR A 120 -15.29 16.03 -2.64
C THR A 120 -16.67 16.25 -2.04
N PRO A 121 -16.96 17.46 -1.49
CA PRO A 121 -18.30 17.82 -1.02
C PRO A 121 -19.37 17.62 -2.11
N GLY A 122 -19.06 17.96 -3.36
CA GLY A 122 -19.95 17.77 -4.51
C GLY A 122 -20.18 16.30 -4.88
N GLN A 123 -19.17 15.44 -4.79
CA GLN A 123 -19.35 13.99 -4.97
C GLN A 123 -20.23 13.41 -3.86
N TRP A 124 -20.03 13.85 -2.62
CA TRP A 124 -20.81 13.42 -1.48
C TRP A 124 -22.28 13.85 -1.57
N SER A 125 -22.57 15.09 -1.95
CA SER A 125 -23.95 15.58 -2.06
C SER A 125 -24.78 14.77 -3.06
N ARG A 126 -24.17 14.37 -4.20
CA ARG A 126 -24.80 13.53 -5.24
C ARG A 126 -24.87 12.04 -4.88
N MET A 127 -24.22 11.61 -3.81
CA MET A 127 -24.11 10.20 -3.44
C MET A 127 -25.35 9.71 -2.66
N GLY A 128 -25.90 8.57 -3.07
CA GLY A 128 -27.02 7.91 -2.36
C GLY A 128 -26.63 7.41 -0.97
N ALA A 129 -27.62 7.27 -0.08
CA ALA A 129 -27.43 6.93 1.33
C ALA A 129 -26.63 5.63 1.55
N PHE A 130 -26.87 4.61 0.74
CA PHE A 130 -26.16 3.33 0.85
C PHE A 130 -24.65 3.47 0.61
N ARG A 131 -24.23 4.20 -0.43
CA ARG A 131 -22.80 4.40 -0.71
C ARG A 131 -22.14 5.29 0.34
N LYS A 132 -22.85 6.29 0.88
CA LYS A 132 -22.39 7.07 2.03
C LYS A 132 -22.15 6.19 3.26
N MET A 133 -23.07 5.27 3.55
CA MET A 133 -22.94 4.29 4.62
C MET A 133 -21.71 3.39 4.42
N LEU A 134 -21.50 2.86 3.20
CA LEU A 134 -20.33 2.04 2.89
C LEU A 134 -19.01 2.80 3.11
N LEU A 135 -18.91 4.07 2.66
CA LEU A 135 -17.69 4.86 2.85
C LEU A 135 -17.43 5.17 4.33
N ARG A 136 -18.47 5.49 5.11
CA ARG A 136 -18.35 5.66 6.56
C ARG A 136 -17.91 4.38 7.25
N PHE A 137 -18.50 3.23 6.88
CA PHE A 137 -18.10 1.94 7.42
C PHE A 137 -16.65 1.60 7.06
N ASN A 138 -16.23 1.86 5.81
CA ASN A 138 -14.85 1.70 5.34
C ASN A 138 -13.83 2.60 6.07
N ASN A 139 -14.29 3.68 6.71
CA ASN A 139 -13.47 4.51 7.59
C ASN A 139 -13.31 3.95 9.00
N THR A 140 -13.96 2.83 9.36
CA THR A 140 -13.59 2.00 10.52
C THR A 140 -12.54 0.95 10.11
N VAL A 141 -11.73 0.45 11.04
CA VAL A 141 -10.79 -0.66 10.75
C VAL A 141 -11.55 -1.92 10.35
N LEU A 142 -12.66 -2.25 11.04
CA LEU A 142 -13.47 -3.42 10.69
C LEU A 142 -14.00 -3.32 9.25
N GLY A 143 -14.58 -2.19 8.88
CA GLY A 143 -15.09 -2.01 7.52
C GLY A 143 -13.98 -1.94 6.48
N ARG A 144 -12.83 -1.34 6.79
CA ARG A 144 -11.65 -1.35 5.91
C ARG A 144 -11.20 -2.78 5.61
N LEU A 145 -11.19 -3.65 6.61
CA LEU A 145 -10.81 -5.05 6.46
C LEU A 145 -11.89 -5.89 5.74
N LEU A 146 -13.17 -5.58 5.91
CA LEU A 146 -14.25 -6.40 5.36
C LEU A 146 -14.68 -5.98 3.95
N ILE A 147 -14.74 -4.68 3.65
CA ILE A 147 -15.25 -4.16 2.37
C ILE A 147 -14.25 -3.31 1.60
N GLY A 148 -13.16 -2.87 2.26
CA GLY A 148 -12.14 -2.04 1.63
C GLY A 148 -11.58 -2.61 0.33
N PRO A 149 -11.19 -3.90 0.28
CA PRO A 149 -10.69 -4.49 -0.96
C PRO A 149 -11.69 -4.36 -2.11
N ALA A 150 -12.96 -4.73 -1.88
CA ALA A 150 -14.00 -4.64 -2.90
C ALA A 150 -14.23 -3.19 -3.37
N LEU A 151 -14.20 -2.22 -2.43
CA LEU A 151 -14.33 -0.80 -2.76
C LEU A 151 -13.16 -0.25 -3.57
N ALA A 152 -11.94 -0.78 -3.36
CA ALA A 152 -10.75 -0.36 -4.11
C ALA A 152 -10.68 -1.00 -5.50
N THR A 153 -11.11 -2.25 -5.66
CA THR A 153 -11.03 -2.94 -6.96
C THR A 153 -12.10 -2.53 -7.94
N TRP A 154 -13.34 -2.37 -7.48
CA TRP A 154 -14.45 -2.15 -8.39
C TRP A 154 -14.22 -0.93 -9.33
N PRO A 155 -13.80 0.24 -8.83
CA PRO A 155 -13.50 1.40 -9.69
C PRO A 155 -12.29 1.19 -10.58
N LEU A 156 -11.27 0.43 -10.13
CA LEU A 156 -10.06 0.18 -10.91
C LEU A 156 -10.37 -0.64 -12.16
N TYR A 157 -11.05 -1.77 -11.99
CA TYR A 157 -11.40 -2.66 -13.11
C TYR A 157 -12.46 -2.03 -14.02
N GLY A 158 -13.49 -1.40 -13.45
CA GLY A 158 -14.50 -0.68 -14.23
C GLY A 158 -13.88 0.49 -15.02
N GLY A 159 -12.98 1.26 -14.40
CA GLY A 159 -12.24 2.33 -15.04
C GLY A 159 -11.31 1.84 -16.15
N ALA A 160 -10.68 0.68 -15.99
CA ALA A 160 -9.87 0.06 -17.04
C ALA A 160 -10.69 -0.31 -18.27
N VAL A 161 -11.89 -0.87 -18.09
CA VAL A 161 -12.82 -1.18 -19.20
C VAL A 161 -13.22 0.11 -19.92
N ILE A 162 -13.60 1.15 -19.19
CA ILE A 162 -14.00 2.44 -19.78
C ILE A 162 -12.85 3.07 -20.57
N LYS A 163 -11.63 3.12 -19.99
CA LYS A 163 -10.43 3.63 -20.67
C LYS A 163 -10.15 2.87 -21.96
N LEU A 164 -10.24 1.54 -21.93
CA LEU A 164 -9.98 0.73 -23.11
C LEU A 164 -11.06 0.95 -24.19
N ALA A 165 -12.34 1.01 -23.79
CA ALA A 165 -13.45 1.30 -24.68
C ALA A 165 -13.36 2.69 -25.32
N SER A 166 -12.78 3.67 -24.63
CA SER A 166 -12.53 5.01 -25.18
C SER A 166 -11.23 5.10 -26.01
N GLY A 167 -10.58 3.98 -26.32
CA GLY A 167 -9.35 3.92 -27.12
C GLY A 167 -8.06 4.25 -26.35
N ASN A 168 -8.12 4.50 -25.04
CA ASN A 168 -6.94 4.77 -24.23
C ASN A 168 -6.22 3.45 -23.88
N ARG A 169 -5.10 3.20 -24.56
CA ARG A 169 -4.30 1.98 -24.40
C ARG A 169 -3.07 2.15 -23.50
N ARG A 170 -2.96 3.24 -22.74
CA ARG A 170 -1.80 3.54 -21.88
C ARG A 170 -1.45 2.39 -20.94
N ASP A 171 -2.47 1.81 -20.30
CA ASP A 171 -2.30 0.79 -19.26
C ASP A 171 -2.31 -0.64 -19.84
N LEU A 172 -2.51 -0.82 -21.15
CA LEU A 172 -2.79 -2.11 -21.78
C LEU A 172 -1.67 -3.13 -21.54
N LYS A 173 -0.41 -2.72 -21.68
CA LYS A 173 0.75 -3.60 -21.42
C LYS A 173 0.73 -4.13 -19.99
N SER A 174 0.46 -3.26 -19.01
CA SER A 174 0.39 -3.64 -17.59
C SER A 174 -0.72 -4.66 -17.33
N TRP A 175 -1.88 -4.49 -17.98
CA TRP A 175 -2.99 -5.45 -17.90
C TRP A 175 -2.66 -6.81 -18.54
N ILE A 176 -2.02 -6.82 -19.72
CA ILE A 176 -1.60 -8.07 -20.38
C ILE A 176 -0.62 -8.84 -19.48
N LEU A 177 0.41 -8.15 -18.96
CA LEU A 177 1.39 -8.76 -18.07
C LEU A 177 0.74 -9.29 -16.78
N HIS A 178 -0.22 -8.56 -16.22
CA HIS A 178 -0.99 -9.01 -15.05
C HIS A 178 -1.79 -10.29 -15.32
N ILE A 179 -2.49 -10.34 -16.47
CA ILE A 179 -3.24 -11.52 -16.89
C ILE A 179 -2.30 -12.71 -17.10
N MET A 180 -1.15 -12.50 -17.73
CA MET A 180 -0.13 -13.55 -17.91
C MET A 180 0.42 -14.06 -16.57
N GLY A 181 0.78 -13.15 -15.66
CA GLY A 181 1.25 -13.51 -14.31
C GLY A 181 0.20 -14.26 -13.50
N GLY A 182 -1.06 -13.80 -13.54
CA GLY A 182 -2.19 -14.50 -12.92
C GLY A 182 -2.46 -15.87 -13.53
N ALA A 183 -2.34 -16.02 -14.85
CA ALA A 183 -2.49 -17.31 -15.52
C ALA A 183 -1.42 -18.32 -15.07
N LEU A 184 -0.17 -17.88 -14.86
CA LEU A 184 0.89 -18.74 -14.31
C LEU A 184 0.56 -19.18 -12.89
N VAL A 185 0.06 -18.27 -12.05
CA VAL A 185 -0.37 -18.59 -10.68
C VAL A 185 -1.52 -19.60 -10.70
N ILE A 186 -2.54 -19.40 -11.53
CA ILE A 186 -3.68 -20.33 -11.67
C ILE A 186 -3.20 -21.69 -12.19
N ALA A 187 -2.32 -21.72 -13.19
CA ALA A 187 -1.75 -22.95 -13.72
C ALA A 187 -0.99 -23.75 -12.66
N TRP A 188 -0.22 -23.08 -11.80
CA TRP A 188 0.42 -23.72 -10.65
C TRP A 188 -0.61 -24.27 -9.65
N LEU A 189 -1.56 -23.43 -9.22
CA LEU A 189 -2.54 -23.80 -8.19
C LEU A 189 -3.38 -25.00 -8.62
N VAL A 190 -3.86 -25.01 -9.87
CA VAL A 190 -4.72 -26.08 -10.39
C VAL A 190 -3.91 -27.27 -10.88
N GLY A 191 -2.88 -27.03 -11.69
CA GLY A 191 -2.16 -28.08 -12.41
C GLY A 191 -1.07 -28.78 -11.61
N VAL A 192 -0.48 -28.10 -10.60
CA VAL A 192 0.62 -28.65 -9.80
C VAL A 192 0.18 -28.90 -8.36
N ALA A 193 -0.36 -27.87 -7.71
CA ALA A 193 -0.65 -27.93 -6.28
C ALA A 193 -2.00 -28.57 -5.93
N GLY A 194 -2.95 -28.60 -6.87
CA GLY A 194 -4.33 -29.00 -6.60
C GLY A 194 -5.03 -28.09 -5.57
N PHE A 195 -4.56 -26.86 -5.41
CA PHE A 195 -5.02 -25.92 -4.39
C PHE A 195 -6.40 -25.35 -4.75
N PRO A 196 -7.40 -25.38 -3.85
CA PRO A 196 -8.74 -24.88 -4.16
C PRO A 196 -8.76 -23.37 -4.45
N LEU A 197 -9.18 -22.99 -5.66
CA LEU A 197 -9.19 -21.59 -6.09
C LEU A 197 -10.05 -20.68 -5.22
N TRP A 198 -11.15 -21.19 -4.66
CA TRP A 198 -12.00 -20.41 -3.76
C TRP A 198 -11.31 -20.09 -2.43
N VAL A 199 -10.50 -21.01 -1.89
CA VAL A 199 -9.67 -20.75 -0.69
C VAL A 199 -8.64 -19.68 -1.04
N TYR A 200 -8.00 -19.80 -2.20
CA TYR A 200 -7.00 -18.85 -2.65
C TYR A 200 -7.59 -17.43 -2.83
N ALA A 201 -8.81 -17.33 -3.37
CA ALA A 201 -9.52 -16.06 -3.49
C ALA A 201 -9.77 -15.40 -2.12
N ILE A 202 -10.09 -16.18 -1.10
CA ILE A 202 -10.24 -15.67 0.29
C ILE A 202 -8.89 -15.20 0.83
N CYS A 203 -7.80 -15.95 0.62
CA CYS A 203 -6.44 -15.54 0.98
C CYS A 203 -6.07 -14.20 0.33
N VAL A 204 -6.33 -14.06 -0.98
CA VAL A 204 -6.08 -12.83 -1.74
C VAL A 204 -6.87 -11.66 -1.14
N TYR A 205 -8.17 -11.85 -0.92
CA TYR A 205 -9.05 -10.79 -0.40
C TYR A 205 -8.55 -10.27 0.96
N PHE A 206 -8.24 -11.17 1.89
CA PHE A 206 -7.73 -10.78 3.20
C PHE A 206 -6.27 -10.32 3.18
N GLY A 207 -5.46 -10.78 2.22
CA GLY A 207 -4.12 -10.24 2.01
C GLY A 207 -4.15 -8.76 1.62
N VAL A 208 -5.05 -8.39 0.70
CA VAL A 208 -5.29 -6.98 0.33
C VAL A 208 -5.87 -6.20 1.50
N SER A 209 -6.79 -6.81 2.26
CA SER A 209 -7.34 -6.18 3.47
C SER A 209 -6.23 -5.77 4.45
N LEU A 210 -5.24 -6.64 4.65
CA LEU A 210 -4.10 -6.36 5.52
C LEU A 210 -3.17 -5.28 4.94
N ILE A 211 -3.00 -5.20 3.62
CA ILE A 211 -2.30 -4.08 2.98
C ILE A 211 -3.04 -2.77 3.25
N MET A 212 -4.36 -2.77 3.10
CA MET A 212 -5.20 -1.58 3.35
C MET A 212 -5.24 -1.14 4.81
N LEU A 213 -4.96 -2.05 5.76
CA LEU A 213 -4.75 -1.68 7.15
C LEU A 213 -3.51 -0.79 7.32
N ARG A 214 -2.45 -1.01 6.52
CA ARG A 214 -1.28 -0.14 6.54
C ARG A 214 -1.67 1.27 6.11
N SER A 215 -2.29 1.40 4.93
CA SER A 215 -2.68 2.70 4.36
C SER A 215 -3.81 3.42 5.09
N TYR A 216 -4.60 2.70 5.90
CA TYR A 216 -5.62 3.28 6.76
C TYR A 216 -5.08 4.39 7.68
N ALA A 217 -3.87 4.21 8.22
CA ALA A 217 -3.29 5.11 9.22
C ALA A 217 -2.26 6.09 8.65
N GLU A 218 -1.87 5.95 7.38
CA GLU A 218 -0.74 6.64 6.74
C GLU A 218 -0.97 8.13 6.56
N HIS A 219 -2.18 8.53 6.19
CA HIS A 219 -2.47 9.92 5.82
C HIS A 219 -3.58 10.58 6.64
N ARG A 220 -3.50 11.90 6.80
CA ARG A 220 -4.59 12.75 7.33
C ARG A 220 -4.64 14.08 6.55
N PRO A 221 -5.80 14.74 6.49
CA PRO A 221 -5.89 16.08 5.91
C PRO A 221 -5.18 17.07 6.83
N ALA A 222 -4.30 17.89 6.27
CA ALA A 222 -3.65 18.98 6.97
C ALA A 222 -3.28 20.09 5.98
N ILE A 223 -3.24 21.34 6.43
CA ILE A 223 -2.79 22.47 5.60
C ILE A 223 -1.32 22.27 5.22
N GLU A 224 -0.47 22.13 6.24
CA GLU A 224 0.95 21.82 6.08
C GLU A 224 1.15 20.44 5.47
N VAL A 225 2.01 20.36 4.44
CA VAL A 225 2.23 19.14 3.65
C VAL A 225 2.82 18.02 4.51
N GLY A 226 3.87 18.30 5.28
CA GLY A 226 4.51 17.30 6.14
C GLY A 226 3.55 16.72 7.19
N HIS A 227 2.57 17.52 7.66
CA HIS A 227 1.60 17.08 8.67
C HIS A 227 0.60 16.04 8.16
N ARG A 228 0.57 15.78 6.85
CA ARG A 228 -0.33 14.80 6.24
C ARG A 228 0.16 13.37 6.42
N ILE A 229 1.45 13.17 6.72
CA ILE A 229 2.11 11.85 6.64
C ILE A 229 2.47 11.35 8.03
N CYS A 230 1.99 10.17 8.39
CA CYS A 230 2.20 9.62 9.72
C CYS A 230 3.59 9.01 9.87
N VAL A 231 4.03 8.90 11.12
CA VAL A 231 4.93 7.84 11.56
C VAL A 231 4.12 6.86 12.40
N ASN A 232 4.17 5.57 12.09
CA ASN A 232 3.60 4.54 12.94
C ASN A 232 4.71 3.63 13.47
N ILE A 233 4.95 3.64 14.78
CA ILE A 233 5.98 2.83 15.42
C ILE A 233 5.40 1.43 15.64
N ALA A 234 5.53 0.56 14.63
CA ALA A 234 5.08 -0.82 14.72
C ALA A 234 6.15 -1.72 15.36
N GLU A 235 5.71 -2.70 16.15
CA GLU A 235 6.55 -3.76 16.71
C GLU A 235 6.66 -4.94 15.74
N ALA A 236 7.67 -5.79 15.94
CA ALA A 236 7.69 -7.11 15.32
C ALA A 236 6.48 -7.93 15.82
N PRO A 237 5.85 -8.76 14.97
CA PRO A 237 6.21 -9.07 13.58
C PRO A 237 5.61 -8.11 12.53
N ILE A 238 4.73 -7.16 12.92
CA ILE A 238 3.99 -6.31 11.98
C ILE A 238 4.92 -5.37 11.20
N ALA A 239 5.96 -4.84 11.85
CA ALA A 239 6.97 -4.03 11.18
C ALA A 239 7.63 -4.78 10.01
N LEU A 240 7.93 -6.08 10.17
CA LEU A 240 8.48 -6.91 9.09
C LEU A 240 7.44 -7.21 8.00
N LEU A 241 6.20 -7.50 8.39
CA LEU A 241 5.09 -7.73 7.45
C LEU A 241 4.93 -6.55 6.49
N PHE A 242 5.08 -5.33 6.99
CA PHE A 242 4.94 -4.10 6.20
C PHE A 242 6.26 -3.58 5.65
N LEU A 243 7.36 -4.31 5.84
CA LEU A 243 8.71 -3.90 5.46
C LEU A 243 8.98 -2.47 5.93
N ASN A 244 8.74 -2.18 7.22
CA ASN A 244 8.91 -0.88 7.87
C ASN A 244 8.26 0.34 7.19
N ASN A 245 7.45 0.16 6.14
CA ASN A 245 6.80 1.26 5.40
C ASN A 245 5.76 2.01 6.26
N ASN A 246 5.40 1.43 7.42
CA ASN A 246 4.66 2.10 8.49
C ASN A 246 5.38 3.33 9.05
N LEU A 247 6.71 3.45 8.90
CA LEU A 247 7.47 4.69 9.13
C LEU A 247 7.28 5.64 7.94
N HIS A 248 6.03 5.98 7.66
CA HIS A 248 5.62 6.45 6.34
C HIS A 248 6.17 7.83 5.97
N ALA A 249 6.27 8.75 6.94
CA ALA A 249 6.93 10.04 6.73
C ALA A 249 8.41 9.88 6.30
N VAL A 250 9.12 8.90 6.85
CA VAL A 250 10.51 8.59 6.46
C VAL A 250 10.56 8.03 5.05
N HIS A 251 9.61 7.15 4.73
CA HIS A 251 9.48 6.59 3.40
C HIS A 251 9.21 7.67 2.34
N HIS A 252 8.27 8.59 2.57
CA HIS A 252 8.00 9.71 1.66
C HIS A 252 9.19 10.67 1.52
N SER A 253 9.92 10.92 2.61
CA SER A 253 11.11 11.78 2.58
C SER A 253 12.25 11.19 1.75
N ILE A 254 12.35 9.86 1.70
CA ILE A 254 13.43 9.15 1.01
C ILE A 254 12.88 7.88 0.32
N PRO A 255 12.12 8.00 -0.79
CA PRO A 255 11.34 6.88 -1.34
C PRO A 255 12.20 5.68 -1.76
N GLY A 256 13.39 5.92 -2.32
CA GLY A 256 14.33 4.87 -2.73
C GLY A 256 15.20 4.31 -1.59
N MET A 257 14.85 4.56 -0.33
CA MET A 257 15.54 4.00 0.82
C MET A 257 15.03 2.58 1.10
N ALA A 258 15.96 1.63 1.17
CA ALA A 258 15.62 0.24 1.45
C ALA A 258 14.88 0.10 2.79
N TRP A 259 13.85 -0.74 2.81
CA TRP A 259 12.96 -0.90 3.96
C TRP A 259 13.65 -1.16 5.31
N TYR A 260 14.74 -1.93 5.32
CA TYR A 260 15.47 -2.29 6.55
C TYR A 260 16.29 -1.12 7.11
N ALA A 261 16.52 -0.06 6.34
CA ALA A 261 17.23 1.15 6.77
C ALA A 261 16.30 2.20 7.40
N LEU A 262 15.01 2.20 7.06
CA LEU A 262 14.03 3.18 7.56
C LEU A 262 14.03 3.33 9.10
N PRO A 263 14.08 2.24 9.91
CA PRO A 263 14.08 2.38 11.36
C PRO A 263 15.30 3.13 11.92
N ALA A 264 16.46 2.94 11.30
CA ALA A 264 17.69 3.58 11.76
C ALA A 264 17.73 5.07 11.39
N ILE A 265 17.29 5.45 10.19
CA ILE A 265 17.12 6.86 9.80
C ILE A 265 16.12 7.54 10.73
N PHE A 266 14.98 6.89 10.99
CA PHE A 266 13.97 7.42 11.90
C PHE A 266 14.56 7.65 13.29
N LYS A 267 15.30 6.67 13.83
CA LYS A 267 15.91 6.78 15.15
C LYS A 267 16.92 7.93 15.22
N ALA A 268 17.75 8.10 14.20
CA ALA A 268 18.77 9.15 14.15
C ALA A 268 18.17 10.56 14.02
N ASN A 269 17.01 10.69 13.36
CA ASN A 269 16.40 11.99 13.04
C ASN A 269 14.98 12.13 13.62
N ARG A 270 14.69 11.44 14.73
CA ARG A 270 13.33 11.30 15.27
C ARG A 270 12.65 12.63 15.52
N GLU A 271 13.34 13.54 16.21
CA GLU A 271 12.78 14.83 16.61
C GLU A 271 12.43 15.67 15.37
N THR A 272 13.31 15.66 14.37
CA THR A 272 13.10 16.31 13.08
C THR A 272 11.85 15.78 12.37
N PHE A 273 11.71 14.46 12.23
CA PHE A 273 10.52 13.88 11.59
C PHE A 273 9.22 14.21 12.34
N LEU A 274 9.25 14.22 13.67
CA LEU A 274 8.06 14.53 14.48
C LEU A 274 7.72 16.03 14.47
N ALA A 275 8.72 16.90 14.34
CA ALA A 275 8.50 18.32 14.13
C ALA A 275 7.90 18.58 12.73
N ASP A 276 8.52 18.02 11.69
CA ASP A 276 8.12 18.22 10.29
C ASP A 276 6.73 17.62 9.98
N ASN A 277 6.30 16.58 10.71
CA ASN A 277 4.99 15.96 10.55
C ASN A 277 3.91 16.42 11.56
N GLY A 278 4.22 17.44 12.37
CA GLY A 278 3.26 17.99 13.34
C GLY A 278 2.81 16.96 14.37
N GLY A 279 3.72 16.08 14.77
CA GLY A 279 3.49 15.02 15.75
C GLY A 279 2.50 13.95 15.30
N PHE A 280 2.30 13.74 13.98
CA PHE A 280 1.38 12.71 13.48
C PHE A 280 1.97 11.31 13.72
N LEU A 281 1.71 10.77 14.91
CA LEU A 281 2.35 9.57 15.43
C LEU A 281 1.33 8.53 15.89
N TRP A 282 1.52 7.29 15.45
CA TRP A 282 0.83 6.11 15.96
C TRP A 282 1.78 5.21 16.76
N ASN A 283 1.29 4.67 17.88
CA ASN A 283 2.02 3.72 18.72
C ASN A 283 1.65 2.28 18.34
N GLY A 284 1.93 1.93 17.09
CA GLY A 284 1.65 0.61 16.53
C GLY A 284 0.19 0.41 16.14
N TYR A 285 -0.07 -0.69 15.43
CA TYR A 285 -1.40 -1.02 14.93
C TYR A 285 -2.38 -1.39 16.06
N ARG A 286 -1.90 -1.82 17.23
CA ARG A 286 -2.77 -2.02 18.41
C ARG A 286 -3.49 -0.74 18.80
N ASP A 287 -2.81 0.40 18.74
CA ASP A 287 -3.41 1.71 19.03
C ASP A 287 -4.45 2.09 17.97
N VAL A 288 -4.15 1.86 16.69
CA VAL A 288 -5.09 2.05 15.57
C VAL A 288 -6.35 1.21 15.75
N PHE A 289 -6.22 -0.09 16.04
CA PHE A 289 -7.36 -0.97 16.31
C PHE A 289 -8.16 -0.50 17.52
N ARG A 290 -7.50 -0.20 18.65
CA ARG A 290 -8.19 0.22 19.87
C ARG A 290 -9.06 1.46 19.65
N ARG A 291 -8.57 2.44 18.90
CA ARG A 291 -9.29 3.70 18.67
C ARG A 291 -10.36 3.58 17.58
N HIS A 292 -10.13 2.75 16.56
CA HIS A 292 -10.90 2.81 15.32
C HIS A 292 -11.47 1.47 14.84
N PHE A 293 -11.52 0.44 15.68
CA PHE A 293 -12.10 -0.86 15.29
C PHE A 293 -13.54 -0.70 14.75
N LEU A 294 -14.39 0.00 15.50
CA LEU A 294 -15.79 0.30 15.13
C LEU A 294 -16.07 1.80 14.97
N THR A 295 -15.11 2.66 15.34
CA THR A 295 -15.26 4.11 15.23
C THR A 295 -14.53 4.60 13.98
N PRO A 296 -15.17 5.38 13.11
CA PRO A 296 -14.49 5.95 11.94
C PRO A 296 -13.27 6.79 12.35
N LYS A 297 -12.17 6.66 11.62
CA LYS A 297 -10.98 7.53 11.80
C LYS A 297 -11.27 8.94 11.33
N ASP A 298 -11.90 9.08 10.17
CA ASP A 298 -12.23 10.35 9.53
C ASP A 298 -13.63 10.29 8.89
N GLU A 299 -14.19 11.46 8.58
CA GLU A 299 -15.33 11.57 7.67
C GLU A 299 -14.87 11.37 6.21
N PRO A 300 -15.69 10.74 5.34
CA PRO A 300 -15.33 10.55 3.93
C PRO A 300 -15.16 11.86 3.15
N VAL A 301 -15.81 12.94 3.57
CA VAL A 301 -15.70 14.24 2.89
C VAL A 301 -14.39 14.90 3.30
N HIS A 302 -13.56 15.29 2.33
CA HIS A 302 -12.29 15.94 2.64
C HIS A 302 -12.53 17.32 3.30
N PRO A 303 -12.07 17.54 4.55
CA PRO A 303 -12.45 18.72 5.32
C PRO A 303 -11.85 20.02 4.78
N LEU A 304 -10.68 19.95 4.12
CA LEU A 304 -9.95 21.11 3.61
C LEU A 304 -10.07 21.27 2.08
N TYR A 305 -11.06 20.62 1.45
CA TYR A 305 -11.13 20.59 -0.02
C TYR A 305 -11.28 21.98 -0.64
N GLU A 306 -12.15 22.82 -0.07
CA GLU A 306 -12.41 24.17 -0.58
C GLU A 306 -11.17 25.07 -0.43
N GLU A 307 -10.47 24.97 0.69
CA GLU A 307 -9.22 25.70 0.94
C GLU A 307 -8.11 25.29 -0.05
N MET A 308 -7.92 23.99 -0.27
CA MET A 308 -6.95 23.47 -1.24
C MET A 308 -7.31 23.85 -2.68
N ALA A 309 -8.59 23.78 -3.05
CA ALA A 309 -9.05 24.17 -4.38
C ALA A 309 -8.85 25.68 -4.63
N THR A 310 -9.10 26.50 -3.61
CA THR A 310 -8.90 27.95 -3.67
C THR A 310 -7.42 28.30 -3.80
N ALA A 311 -6.54 27.68 -3.01
CA ALA A 311 -5.09 27.87 -3.11
C ALA A 311 -4.55 27.52 -4.51
N LYS A 312 -5.02 26.40 -5.08
CA LYS A 312 -4.67 25.97 -6.45
C LYS A 312 -5.15 26.96 -7.52
N THR A 313 -6.35 27.52 -7.34
CA THR A 313 -6.95 28.49 -8.30
C THR A 313 -6.25 29.85 -8.24
N LEU A 314 -5.79 30.27 -7.07
CA LEU A 314 -5.09 31.54 -6.86
C LEU A 314 -3.60 31.50 -7.27
N GLY A 315 -3.09 30.37 -7.77
CA GLY A 315 -1.69 30.22 -8.14
C GLY A 315 -0.74 30.34 -6.94
N VAL A 316 -1.26 30.21 -5.72
CA VAL A 316 -0.44 30.13 -4.51
C VAL A 316 0.16 28.74 -4.54
N VAL A 317 1.36 28.66 -5.14
CA VAL A 317 2.23 27.50 -5.00
C VAL A 317 2.47 27.36 -3.50
N VAL A 318 1.80 26.40 -2.87
CA VAL A 318 2.23 25.91 -1.56
C VAL A 318 3.69 25.51 -1.78
N PRO A 319 4.66 26.17 -1.14
CA PRO A 319 6.06 25.92 -1.45
C PRO A 319 6.31 24.43 -1.24
N ALA A 320 6.80 23.78 -2.30
CA ALA A 320 7.37 22.45 -2.17
C ALA A 320 8.57 22.61 -1.24
N ALA A 321 8.40 22.22 0.02
CA ALA A 321 9.46 22.20 1.01
C ALA A 321 10.20 20.88 0.92
#